data_AF-A0A3N5I070-F1
#
_entry.id   AF-A0A3N5I070-F1
#
_cell.length_a   1.000
_cell.length_b   1.000
_cell.length_c   1.000
_cell.angle_alpha   90.00
_cell.angle_beta   90.00
_cell.angle_gamma   90.00
#
_symmetry.space_group_name_H-M   'P 1'
#
loop_
_entity.id
_entity.type
_entity.pdbx_description
1 polymer ?
#
loop_
_entity_poly.entity_id
_entity_poly.type
_entity_poly.pdbx_seq_one_letter_code
_entity_poly.pdbx_strand_id
1 'polypeptide(L)'
;MNRILVGTAIVASALLPLAGCSSYYKGKVEKPLHSKAVIAGPGITGEAHLYEEYEGRVRIKLKLNGTPDSKLTPGRHAIHIHEAGNCEPFSAAKGHFDGNEYGANPQANVSPGLGNH
;
A
#
# COMPACT_ATOMS: atom_id res chain seq x y z
N MET A 1 -15.48 15.48 -69.00
CA MET A 1 -15.11 14.17 -68.41
C MET A 1 -13.83 14.35 -67.59
N ASN A 2 -13.63 13.49 -66.59
CA ASN A 2 -12.59 13.48 -65.54
C ASN A 2 -12.82 14.39 -64.31
N ARG A 3 -13.54 13.83 -63.33
CA ARG A 3 -13.54 14.23 -61.91
C ARG A 3 -13.02 13.07 -61.06
N ILE A 4 -11.72 12.78 -61.04
CA ILE A 4 -11.13 11.82 -60.08
C ILE A 4 -9.70 12.30 -59.78
N LEU A 5 -9.25 12.15 -58.54
CA LEU A 5 -7.91 12.43 -57.97
C LEU A 5 -7.75 13.73 -57.16
N VAL A 6 -8.65 14.02 -56.22
CA VAL A 6 -8.26 14.74 -54.98
C VAL A 6 -9.15 14.26 -53.85
N GLY A 7 -8.79 13.16 -53.17
CA GLY A 7 -9.67 12.63 -52.12
C GLY A 7 -9.11 11.57 -51.20
N THR A 8 -7.80 11.33 -51.17
CA THR A 8 -7.25 10.18 -50.44
C THR A 8 -5.90 10.51 -49.80
N ALA A 9 -5.79 11.62 -49.09
CA ALA A 9 -4.55 11.97 -48.38
C ALA A 9 -4.73 12.53 -46.96
N ILE A 10 -5.93 12.49 -46.37
CA ILE A 10 -6.16 13.00 -45.00
C ILE A 10 -7.03 12.01 -44.19
N VAL A 11 -6.62 10.75 -44.08
CA VAL A 11 -7.25 9.80 -43.12
C VAL A 11 -6.22 8.90 -42.43
N ALA A 12 -4.92 9.11 -42.60
CA ALA A 12 -3.89 8.20 -42.06
C ALA A 12 -3.23 8.67 -40.75
N SER A 13 -3.55 9.85 -40.22
CA SER A 13 -2.81 10.44 -39.09
C SER A 13 -3.56 10.48 -37.75
N ALA A 14 -4.77 9.90 -37.67
CA ALA A 14 -5.63 10.04 -36.48
C ALA A 14 -5.83 8.76 -35.66
N LEU A 15 -5.09 7.69 -35.94
CA LEU A 15 -5.04 6.50 -35.08
C LEU A 15 -3.62 6.33 -34.51
N LEU A 16 -3.21 7.27 -33.65
CA LEU A 16 -2.24 6.94 -32.62
C LEU A 16 -3.00 6.10 -31.58
N PRO A 17 -2.71 4.79 -31.41
CA PRO A 17 -3.27 4.07 -30.29
C PRO A 17 -2.83 4.78 -29.02
N LEU A 18 -3.78 5.15 -28.17
CA LEU A 18 -3.55 5.47 -26.76
C LEU A 18 -3.01 4.21 -26.07
N ALA A 19 -1.78 3.83 -26.39
CA ALA A 19 -0.98 2.91 -25.60
C ALA A 19 -0.52 3.72 -24.38
N GLY A 20 -1.46 3.95 -23.45
CA GLY A 20 -1.10 4.40 -22.11
C GLY A 20 -0.12 3.39 -21.55
N CYS A 21 1.09 3.85 -21.22
CA CYS A 21 2.08 3.06 -20.50
C CYS A 21 1.56 2.76 -19.10
N SER A 22 0.62 1.83 -18.96
CA SER A 22 0.33 1.17 -17.70
C SER A 22 1.50 0.24 -17.41
N SER A 23 2.62 0.82 -16.96
CA SER A 23 3.79 0.06 -16.53
C SER A 23 3.47 -0.55 -15.17
N TYR A 24 2.67 -1.61 -15.14
CA TYR A 24 2.51 -2.41 -13.94
C TYR A 24 3.78 -3.24 -13.73
N TYR A 25 4.58 -2.83 -12.75
CA TYR A 25 5.65 -3.61 -12.09
C TYR A 25 6.86 -3.99 -12.97
N LYS A 26 8.01 -3.32 -12.79
CA LYS A 26 9.27 -3.71 -13.43
C LYS A 26 9.97 -4.80 -12.64
N GLY A 27 9.40 -6.01 -12.67
CA GLY A 27 10.11 -7.23 -12.33
C GLY A 27 10.57 -7.37 -10.87
N LYS A 28 11.44 -8.36 -10.64
CA LYS A 28 12.02 -8.68 -9.34
C LYS A 28 13.06 -7.63 -8.99
N VAL A 29 13.04 -7.09 -7.76
CA VAL A 29 14.05 -6.11 -7.34
C VAL A 29 15.43 -6.78 -7.24
N GLU A 30 16.49 -6.07 -7.63
CA GLU A 30 17.86 -6.60 -7.57
C GLU A 30 18.30 -6.87 -6.12
N LYS A 31 17.86 -6.00 -5.20
CA LYS A 31 18.15 -6.10 -3.76
C LYS A 31 16.84 -6.10 -2.98
N PRO A 32 16.36 -7.26 -2.52
CA PRO A 32 15.15 -7.34 -1.71
C PRO A 32 15.28 -6.51 -0.43
N LEU A 33 14.22 -5.76 -0.10
CA LEU A 33 14.12 -5.10 1.19
C LEU A 33 13.36 -5.97 2.18
N HIS A 34 13.85 -5.99 3.42
CA HIS A 34 13.28 -6.78 4.50
C HIS A 34 13.16 -5.94 5.76
N SER A 35 12.04 -6.07 6.45
CA SER A 35 11.87 -5.50 7.79
C SER A 35 11.10 -6.46 8.70
N LYS A 36 11.29 -6.25 10.00
CA LYS A 36 10.67 -7.05 11.06
C LYS A 36 10.07 -6.12 12.11
N ALA A 37 8.81 -6.35 12.45
CA ALA A 37 8.16 -5.78 13.62
C ALA A 37 7.98 -6.87 14.68
N VAL A 38 8.46 -6.61 15.90
CA VAL A 38 8.14 -7.44 17.07
C VAL A 38 6.87 -6.89 17.70
N ILE A 39 5.89 -7.76 17.91
CA ILE A 39 4.57 -7.40 18.45
C ILE A 39 4.50 -7.94 19.88
N ALA A 40 4.29 -7.04 20.83
CA ALA A 40 4.11 -7.38 22.24
C ALA A 40 3.02 -6.52 22.85
N GLY A 41 2.14 -7.15 23.61
CA GLY A 41 1.12 -6.49 24.41
C GLY A 41 0.50 -7.43 25.42
N PRO A 42 -0.48 -6.98 26.21
CA PRO A 42 -1.11 -7.80 27.25
C PRO A 42 -1.67 -9.12 26.68
N GLY A 43 -0.99 -10.22 27.00
CA GLY A 43 -1.35 -11.57 26.54
C GLY A 43 -1.11 -11.83 25.04
N ILE A 44 -0.50 -10.92 24.28
CA ILE A 44 -0.27 -11.05 22.83
C ILE A 44 1.22 -10.93 22.52
N THR A 45 1.75 -11.89 21.76
CA THR A 45 3.13 -11.85 21.24
C THR A 45 3.15 -12.22 19.77
N GLY A 46 4.15 -11.76 19.02
CA GLY A 46 4.30 -12.18 17.64
C GLY A 46 5.30 -11.39 16.84
N GLU A 47 5.33 -11.67 15.55
CA GLU A 47 6.21 -11.02 14.60
C GLU A 47 5.52 -10.79 13.26
N ALA A 48 5.73 -9.62 12.68
CA ALA A 48 5.43 -9.33 11.28
C ALA A 48 6.73 -9.17 10.50
N HIS A 49 6.85 -9.88 9.39
CA HIS A 49 7.98 -9.79 8.48
C HIS A 49 7.50 -9.25 7.13
N LEU A 50 8.10 -8.15 6.67
CA LEU A 50 7.74 -7.47 5.43
C LEU A 50 8.87 -7.67 4.41
N TYR A 51 8.50 -7.98 3.16
CA TYR A 51 9.43 -8.30 2.08
C TYR A 51 9.04 -7.54 0.82
N GLU A 52 9.92 -6.69 0.30
CA GLU A 52 9.80 -6.16 -1.06
C GLU A 52 10.69 -6.99 -1.98
N GLU A 53 10.10 -7.98 -2.65
CA GLU A 53 10.78 -8.85 -3.61
C GLU A 53 10.52 -8.43 -5.07
N TYR A 54 9.48 -7.63 -5.28
CA TYR A 54 9.06 -7.10 -6.57
C TYR A 54 8.74 -5.62 -6.40
N GLU A 55 9.13 -4.81 -7.39
CA GLU A 55 8.98 -3.35 -7.32
C GLU A 55 7.57 -2.95 -6.92
N GLY A 56 7.44 -2.12 -5.88
CA GLY A 56 6.14 -1.56 -5.46
C GLY A 56 5.19 -2.59 -4.82
N ARG A 57 5.67 -3.79 -4.45
CA ARG A 57 4.87 -4.82 -3.78
C ARG A 57 5.55 -5.33 -2.52
N VAL A 58 4.87 -5.17 -1.39
CA VAL A 58 5.31 -5.69 -0.09
C VAL A 58 4.49 -6.91 0.30
N ARG A 59 5.16 -8.03 0.54
CA ARG A 59 4.56 -9.24 1.11
C ARG A 59 4.73 -9.22 2.62
N ILE A 60 3.62 -9.27 3.37
CA ILE A 60 3.62 -9.30 4.84
C ILE A 60 3.31 -10.72 5.32
N LYS A 61 4.17 -11.27 6.18
CA LYS A 61 3.95 -12.54 6.90
C LYS A 61 3.81 -12.24 8.38
N LEU A 62 2.62 -12.49 8.95
CA LEU A 62 2.31 -12.26 10.35
C LEU A 62 2.13 -13.58 11.10
N LYS A 63 2.77 -13.70 12.26
CA LYS A 63 2.52 -14.77 13.23
C LYS A 63 2.23 -14.15 14.59
N LEU A 64 1.07 -14.45 15.16
CA LEU A 64 0.66 -14.00 16.47
C LEU A 64 0.35 -15.20 17.36
N ASN A 65 0.60 -15.05 18.66
CA ASN A 65 0.14 -15.96 19.71
C ASN A 65 -0.62 -15.14 20.75
N GLY A 66 -1.74 -15.68 21.21
CA GLY A 66 -2.52 -15.13 22.31
C GLY A 66 -2.54 -16.11 23.48
N THR A 67 -2.46 -15.60 24.71
CA THR A 67 -2.81 -16.35 25.92
C THR A 67 -4.33 -16.48 26.04
N PRO A 68 -4.86 -17.39 26.91
CA PRO A 68 -6.30 -17.55 27.10
C PRO A 68 -7.05 -16.29 27.54
N ASP A 69 -6.36 -15.37 28.22
CA ASP A 69 -6.87 -14.08 28.70
C ASP A 69 -6.66 -12.92 27.70
N SER A 70 -5.99 -13.18 26.58
CA SER A 70 -5.74 -12.17 25.55
C SER A 70 -7.02 -11.75 24.83
N LYS A 71 -7.00 -10.56 24.22
CA LYS A 71 -8.08 -10.08 23.34
C LYS A 71 -8.01 -10.68 21.92
N LEU A 72 -6.97 -11.46 21.61
CA LEU A 72 -6.79 -12.12 20.31
C LEU A 72 -7.60 -13.43 20.26
N THR A 73 -8.89 -13.32 20.01
CA THR A 73 -9.81 -14.46 19.89
C THR A 73 -9.92 -14.96 18.43
N PRO A 74 -10.37 -16.21 18.18
CA PRO A 74 -10.67 -16.64 16.82
C PRO A 74 -11.69 -15.71 16.14
N GLY A 75 -11.33 -15.16 14.99
CA GLY A 75 -12.16 -14.19 14.28
C GLY A 75 -11.33 -13.21 13.46
N ARG A 76 -12.01 -12.16 12.96
CA ARG A 76 -11.36 -11.07 12.23
C ARG A 76 -10.83 -10.05 13.22
N HIS A 77 -9.55 -9.70 13.07
CA HIS A 77 -8.88 -8.61 13.77
C HIS A 77 -8.28 -7.65 12.74
N ALA A 78 -8.32 -6.36 13.03
CA ALA A 78 -7.75 -5.35 12.14
C ALA A 78 -6.22 -5.29 12.30
N ILE A 79 -5.52 -4.99 11.21
CA ILE A 79 -4.06 -4.79 11.19
C ILE A 79 -3.80 -3.46 10.48
N HIS A 80 -3.21 -2.51 11.19
CA HIS A 80 -2.86 -1.19 10.66
C HIS A 80 -1.36 -0.94 10.81
N ILE A 81 -0.80 -0.10 9.95
CA ILE A 81 0.52 0.51 10.15
C ILE A 81 0.25 1.90 10.74
N HIS A 82 0.95 2.27 11.80
CA HIS A 82 0.80 3.56 12.47
C HIS A 82 1.91 4.54 12.07
N GLU A 83 1.63 5.85 12.13
CA GLU A 83 2.55 6.90 11.68
C GLU A 83 3.79 7.08 12.57
N ALA A 84 3.76 6.61 13.82
CA ALA A 84 4.87 6.70 14.75
C ALA A 84 5.31 5.33 15.25
N GLY A 85 6.63 5.07 15.23
CA GLY A 85 7.26 3.88 15.80
C GLY A 85 7.45 3.94 17.32
N ASN A 86 6.45 4.45 18.06
CA ASN A 86 6.48 4.49 19.52
C ASN A 86 5.45 3.50 20.09
N CYS A 87 5.92 2.60 20.97
CA CYS A 87 5.13 1.49 21.49
C CYS A 87 4.54 1.76 22.88
N GLU A 88 4.98 2.80 23.60
CA GLU A 88 4.59 2.97 25.01
C GLU A 88 4.17 4.42 25.33
N PRO A 89 2.89 4.64 25.75
CA PRO A 89 1.76 3.68 25.65
C PRO A 89 1.42 3.37 24.19
N PHE A 90 0.59 2.35 23.90
CA PHE A 90 0.18 2.05 22.51
C PHE A 90 -0.46 3.24 21.75
N SER A 91 -1.10 4.18 22.47
CA SER A 91 -1.63 5.41 21.87
C SER A 91 -0.54 6.35 21.34
N ALA A 92 0.72 6.17 21.74
CA ALA A 92 1.86 6.94 21.24
C ALA A 92 2.24 6.58 19.79
N ALA A 93 1.69 5.48 19.24
CA ALA A 93 1.79 5.16 17.82
C ALA A 93 1.01 6.14 16.93
N LYS A 94 0.10 6.94 17.52
CA LYS A 94 -0.74 7.95 16.86
C LYS A 94 -1.66 7.34 15.80
N GLY A 95 -2.02 8.09 14.74
CA GLY A 95 -2.97 7.67 13.71
C GLY A 95 -2.45 6.59 12.77
N HIS A 96 -3.27 6.24 11.78
CA HIS A 96 -2.86 5.35 10.69
C HIS A 96 -1.77 6.00 9.83
N PHE A 97 -0.87 5.18 9.30
CA PHE A 97 0.06 5.59 8.25
C PHE A 97 -0.62 5.44 6.90
N ASP A 98 -1.09 6.56 6.36
CA ASP A 98 -1.84 6.60 5.09
C ASP A 98 -0.95 6.92 3.88
N GLY A 99 0.38 6.82 4.04
CA GLY A 99 1.32 6.85 2.92
C GLY A 99 1.45 8.20 2.21
N ASN A 100 1.12 9.32 2.87
CA ASN A 100 1.43 10.60 2.28
C ASN A 100 2.95 10.79 2.19
N GLU A 101 3.44 11.17 1.01
CA GLU A 101 4.66 11.96 0.96
C GLU A 101 4.47 13.13 1.93
N TYR A 102 5.49 13.41 2.73
CA TYR A 102 5.53 14.57 3.62
C TYR A 102 5.01 15.82 2.86
N GLY A 103 3.78 16.26 3.17
CA GLY A 103 3.15 17.44 2.56
C GLY A 103 2.14 17.24 1.42
N ALA A 104 1.93 16.03 0.88
CA ALA A 104 1.03 15.82 -0.27
C ALA A 104 -0.47 15.68 0.10
N ASN A 105 -0.77 15.17 1.30
CA ASN A 105 -2.14 15.10 1.79
C ASN A 105 -2.20 15.37 3.31
N PRO A 106 -2.42 16.63 3.71
CA PRO A 106 -2.57 17.00 5.12
C PRO A 106 -3.74 16.29 5.79
N GLN A 107 -4.77 15.88 5.04
CA GLN A 107 -5.98 15.24 5.54
C GLN A 107 -5.82 13.75 5.84
N ALA A 108 -4.82 13.09 5.26
CA ALA A 108 -4.52 11.67 5.48
C ALA A 108 -4.21 11.36 6.95
N ASN A 109 -3.55 12.28 7.67
CA ASN A 109 -3.21 12.07 9.09
C ASN A 109 -4.15 12.81 10.07
N VAL A 110 -5.05 13.69 9.61
CA VAL A 110 -5.77 14.63 10.50
C VAL A 110 -7.29 14.63 10.35
N SER A 111 -7.88 13.63 9.72
CA SER A 111 -9.34 13.44 9.77
C SER A 111 -9.71 12.33 10.77
N PRO A 112 -9.77 12.63 12.09
CA PRO A 112 -10.46 11.78 13.04
C PRO A 112 -11.96 11.87 12.70
N GLY A 113 -12.44 11.00 11.81
CA GLY A 113 -13.80 11.12 11.29
C GLY A 113 -14.23 10.08 10.25
N LEU A 114 -13.29 9.48 9.51
CA LEU A 114 -13.54 8.18 8.88
C LEU A 114 -13.20 7.07 9.88
N GLY A 115 -13.81 7.12 11.07
CA GLY A 115 -13.79 6.05 12.07
C GLY A 115 -12.48 5.28 12.15
N ASN A 116 -11.40 5.97 12.52
CA ASN A 116 -10.21 5.32 13.04
C ASN A 116 -10.64 4.79 14.42
N HIS A 117 -11.29 3.61 14.41
CA HIS A 117 -12.15 3.01 15.45
C HIS A 117 -11.97 3.52 16.89
#